data_AF-A0A5Y0DBL1-F1
#
_entry.id   AF-A0A5Y0DBL1-F1
#
_cell.length_a   1.000
_cell.length_b   1.000
_cell.length_c   1.000
_cell.angle_alpha   90.00
_cell.angle_beta   90.00
_cell.angle_gamma   90.00
#
_symmetry.space_group_name_H-M   'P 1'
#
loop_
_entity.id
_entity.type
_entity.pdbx_description
1 polymer ?
#
loop_
_entity_poly.entity_id
_entity_poly.type
_entity_poly.pdbx_seq_one_letter_code
_entity_poly.pdbx_strand_id
1 'polypeptide(L)'
;SVLKLPKEALFSTLGRTAARALESVWAGNTLQYFFDRLMRNLKSGDTATANVTLWEPDTWPTSAKGVGFSEAPRGALGHWIKIENQKIDSYQCVVPTTWNAGPRDDKGQIGAYEAALMGTKLAVPDQPLEILRTLHSFDPCLACSTHVIDNHGGELVRVQVR
;
A
#
# COMPACT_ATOMS: atom_id res chain seq x y z
N SER A 1 -11.38 -12.13 23.88
CA SER A 1 -12.05 -12.13 22.56
C SER A 1 -13.03 -13.29 22.49
N VAL A 2 -14.02 -13.25 21.60
CA VAL A 2 -14.98 -14.38 21.38
C VAL A 2 -14.25 -15.68 21.06
N LEU A 3 -13.08 -15.60 20.41
CA LEU A 3 -12.25 -16.74 20.03
C LEU A 3 -11.40 -17.31 21.18
N LYS A 4 -11.35 -16.67 22.35
CA LYS A 4 -10.53 -17.07 23.51
C LYS A 4 -9.04 -17.32 23.18
N LEU A 5 -8.52 -16.67 22.14
CA LEU A 5 -7.11 -16.76 21.74
C LEU A 5 -6.24 -15.74 22.50
N PRO A 6 -4.97 -16.08 22.76
CA PRO A 6 -4.00 -15.13 23.33
C PRO A 6 -3.63 -14.04 22.32
N LYS A 7 -3.03 -12.93 22.77
CA LYS A 7 -2.73 -11.77 21.90
C LYS A 7 -1.73 -12.12 20.80
N GLU A 8 -0.84 -13.04 21.10
CA GLU A 8 0.19 -13.58 20.23
C GLU A 8 -0.43 -14.23 18.97
N ALA A 9 -1.69 -14.66 19.03
CA ALA A 9 -2.42 -15.15 17.86
C ALA A 9 -2.60 -14.10 16.76
N LEU A 10 -2.43 -12.81 17.06
CA LEU A 10 -2.42 -11.73 16.07
C LEU A 10 -1.20 -11.82 15.13
N PHE A 11 -0.07 -12.36 15.61
CA PHE A 11 1.16 -12.52 14.83
C PHE A 11 1.08 -13.78 13.95
N SER A 12 0.02 -13.88 13.15
CA SER A 12 -0.28 -15.05 12.31
C SER A 12 -1.02 -14.67 11.03
N THR A 13 -1.09 -15.61 10.07
CA THR A 13 -1.95 -15.51 8.87
C THR A 13 -3.41 -15.22 9.20
N LEU A 14 -3.94 -15.84 10.26
CA LEU A 14 -5.31 -15.59 10.73
C LEU A 14 -5.43 -14.18 11.31
N GLY A 15 -4.46 -13.76 12.13
CA GLY A 15 -4.42 -12.43 12.73
C GLY A 15 -4.42 -11.31 11.69
N ARG A 16 -3.62 -11.45 10.63
CA ARG A 16 -3.59 -10.50 9.49
C ARG A 16 -4.93 -10.41 8.76
N THR A 17 -5.60 -11.55 8.59
CA THR A 17 -6.94 -11.61 7.99
C THR A 17 -7.98 -10.93 8.87
N ALA A 18 -7.94 -11.19 10.17
CA ALA A 18 -8.83 -10.58 11.15
C ALA A 18 -8.62 -9.06 11.26
N ALA A 19 -7.37 -8.59 11.22
CA ALA A 19 -7.03 -7.16 11.26
C ALA A 19 -7.71 -6.39 10.12
N ARG A 20 -7.66 -6.90 8.89
CA ARG A 20 -8.33 -6.28 7.74
C ARG A 20 -9.85 -6.20 7.92
N ALA A 21 -10.47 -7.24 8.47
CA ALA A 21 -11.90 -7.21 8.75
C ALA A 21 -12.25 -6.15 9.81
N LEU A 22 -11.45 -6.04 10.88
CA LEU A 22 -11.63 -5.00 11.90
C LEU A 22 -11.44 -3.59 11.32
N GLU A 23 -10.43 -3.40 10.49
CA GLU A 23 -10.17 -2.12 9.82
C GLU A 23 -11.33 -1.73 8.90
N SER A 24 -11.98 -2.67 8.22
CA SER A 24 -13.14 -2.36 7.37
C SER A 24 -14.31 -1.72 8.14
N VAL A 25 -14.56 -2.19 9.37
CA VAL A 25 -15.58 -1.61 10.26
C VAL A 25 -15.15 -0.23 10.74
N TRP A 26 -13.88 -0.11 11.14
CA TRP A 26 -13.32 1.18 11.52
C TRP A 26 -13.40 2.21 10.38
N ALA A 27 -13.05 1.82 9.15
CA ALA A 27 -13.11 2.66 7.97
C ALA A 27 -14.54 3.09 7.64
N GLY A 28 -15.52 2.19 7.79
CA GLY A 28 -16.95 2.52 7.65
C GLY A 28 -17.41 3.58 8.66
N ASN A 29 -16.98 3.47 9.92
CA ASN A 29 -17.29 4.48 10.94
C ASN A 29 -16.57 5.82 10.67
N THR A 30 -15.31 5.75 10.23
CA THR A 30 -14.52 6.93 9.84
C THR A 30 -15.13 7.65 8.65
N LEU A 31 -15.71 6.93 7.68
CA LEU A 31 -16.47 7.50 6.58
C LEU A 31 -17.65 8.35 7.10
N GLN A 32 -18.47 7.81 8.02
CA GLN A 32 -19.57 8.57 8.62
C GLN A 32 -19.07 9.80 9.35
N TYR A 33 -17.98 9.68 10.11
CA TYR A 33 -17.38 10.80 10.82
C TYR A 33 -16.98 11.96 9.87
N PHE A 34 -16.32 11.65 8.75
CA PHE A 34 -15.93 12.68 7.77
C PHE A 34 -17.13 13.26 7.02
N PHE A 35 -18.16 12.46 6.75
CA PHE A 35 -19.43 12.96 6.23
C PHE A 35 -20.09 13.95 7.19
N ASP A 36 -20.18 13.61 8.48
CA ASP A 36 -20.74 14.50 9.49
C ASP A 36 -19.94 15.79 9.61
N ARG A 37 -18.60 15.70 9.51
CA ARG A 37 -17.71 16.86 9.50
C ARG A 37 -17.98 17.76 8.30
N LEU A 38 -18.10 17.19 7.10
CA LEU A 38 -18.48 17.93 5.89
C LEU A 38 -19.82 18.64 6.09
N MET A 39 -20.84 17.93 6.58
CA MET A 39 -22.15 18.53 6.82
C MET A 39 -22.12 19.66 7.86
N ARG A 40 -21.24 19.58 8.88
CA ARG A 40 -21.01 20.68 9.82
C ARG A 40 -20.38 21.89 9.16
N ASN A 41 -19.36 21.71 8.32
CA ASN A 41 -18.74 22.81 7.56
C ASN A 41 -19.78 23.55 6.71
N LEU A 42 -20.59 22.79 5.96
CA LEU A 42 -21.66 23.34 5.13
C LEU A 42 -22.70 24.12 5.96
N LYS A 43 -23.10 23.59 7.12
CA LYS A 43 -24.02 24.28 8.05
C LYS A 43 -23.44 25.58 8.61
N SER A 44 -22.13 25.66 8.78
CA SER A 44 -21.43 26.88 9.20
C SER A 44 -21.13 27.85 8.04
N GLY A 45 -21.56 27.54 6.81
CA GLY A 45 -21.37 28.38 5.64
C GLY A 45 -20.05 28.18 4.90
N ASP A 46 -19.21 27.22 5.32
CA ASP A 46 -17.98 26.87 4.60
C ASP A 46 -18.31 25.89 3.47
N THR A 47 -18.24 26.40 2.24
CA THR A 47 -18.47 25.64 1.01
C THR A 47 -17.22 25.60 0.11
N ALA A 48 -16.04 25.99 0.63
CA ALA A 48 -14.82 26.03 -0.16
C ALA A 48 -14.33 24.61 -0.49
N THR A 49 -13.85 24.41 -1.73
CA THR A 49 -13.43 23.08 -2.23
C THR A 49 -12.05 23.05 -2.88
N ALA A 50 -11.53 24.20 -3.30
CA ALA A 50 -10.27 24.29 -4.02
C ALA A 50 -9.49 25.54 -3.63
N ASN A 51 -8.18 25.38 -3.46
CA ASN A 51 -7.23 26.49 -3.41
C ASN A 51 -6.51 26.58 -4.77
N VAL A 52 -6.63 27.73 -5.44
CA VAL A 52 -6.09 27.97 -6.78
C VAL A 52 -4.89 28.93 -6.79
N THR A 53 -4.34 29.29 -5.62
CA THR A 53 -3.25 30.28 -5.52
C THR A 53 -1.96 29.87 -6.23
N LEU A 54 -1.73 28.56 -6.41
CA LEU A 54 -0.54 27.98 -7.07
C LEU A 54 -0.95 27.05 -8.22
N TRP A 55 -2.07 27.34 -8.88
CA TRP A 55 -2.56 26.52 -9.98
C TRP A 55 -1.67 26.63 -11.23
N GLU A 56 -1.30 27.85 -11.61
CA GLU A 56 -0.46 28.11 -12.78
C GLU A 56 1.02 27.74 -12.52
N PRO A 57 1.67 26.93 -13.37
CA PRO A 57 3.04 26.49 -13.13
C PRO A 57 4.10 27.60 -13.06
N ASP A 58 3.82 28.77 -13.63
CA ASP A 58 4.69 29.94 -13.54
C ASP A 58 4.75 30.54 -12.13
N THR A 59 3.80 30.19 -11.26
CA THR A 59 3.78 30.56 -9.83
C THR A 59 4.63 29.64 -8.95
N TRP A 60 5.11 28.52 -9.50
CA TRP A 60 5.87 27.53 -8.73
C TRP A 60 7.34 27.96 -8.57
N PRO A 61 8.02 27.50 -7.51
CA PRO A 61 9.47 27.59 -7.43
C PRO A 61 10.13 26.89 -8.63
N THR A 62 11.28 27.41 -9.10
CA THR A 62 12.06 26.80 -10.19
C THR A 62 12.47 25.35 -9.89
N SER A 63 12.71 25.01 -8.62
CA SER A 63 12.96 23.64 -8.15
C SER A 63 12.29 23.40 -6.80
N ALA A 64 11.68 22.23 -6.63
CA ALA A 64 11.03 21.81 -5.38
C ALA A 64 11.09 20.29 -5.18
N LYS A 65 11.09 19.85 -3.92
CA LYS A 65 10.94 18.42 -3.54
C LYS A 65 9.68 18.26 -2.70
N GLY A 66 8.97 17.16 -2.89
CA GLY A 66 7.74 16.85 -2.15
C GLY A 66 7.64 15.37 -1.81
N VAL A 67 6.97 15.07 -0.71
CA VAL A 67 6.60 13.72 -0.31
C VAL A 67 5.10 13.69 -0.03
N GLY A 68 4.38 12.87 -0.78
CA GLY A 68 2.99 12.52 -0.49
C GLY A 68 2.97 11.14 0.16
N PHE A 69 2.27 10.99 1.28
CA PHE A 69 2.11 9.69 1.93
C PHE A 69 0.63 9.40 2.17
N SER A 70 0.28 8.12 2.19
CA SER A 70 -1.05 7.64 2.55
C SER A 70 -0.98 6.24 3.15
N GLU A 71 -1.97 5.91 3.96
CA GLU A 71 -2.18 4.54 4.43
C GLU A 71 -3.16 3.86 3.48
N ALA A 72 -2.63 3.14 2.50
CA ALA A 72 -3.40 2.43 1.51
C ALA A 72 -3.96 1.11 2.10
N PRO A 73 -4.94 0.45 1.45
CA PRO A 73 -5.54 -0.79 1.99
C PRO A 73 -4.55 -1.94 2.26
N ARG A 74 -3.37 -1.89 1.65
CA ARG A 74 -2.31 -2.90 1.78
C ARG A 74 -1.15 -2.46 2.68
N GLY A 75 -1.22 -1.24 3.25
CA GLY A 75 -0.23 -0.65 4.15
C GLY A 75 0.31 0.71 3.68
N ALA A 76 1.53 1.05 4.10
CA ALA A 76 2.15 2.34 3.87
C ALA A 76 2.54 2.60 2.39
N LEU A 77 2.08 3.72 1.84
CA LEU A 77 2.38 4.19 0.49
C LEU A 77 3.05 5.57 0.56
N GLY A 78 4.18 5.72 -0.13
CA GLY A 78 4.86 7.00 -0.32
C GLY A 78 5.16 7.29 -1.79
N HIS A 79 4.97 8.55 -2.16
CA HIS A 79 5.33 9.13 -3.46
C HIS A 79 6.33 10.26 -3.21
N TRP A 80 7.52 10.16 -3.80
CA TRP A 80 8.59 11.15 -3.74
C TRP A 80 8.72 11.83 -5.09
N ILE A 81 8.45 13.14 -5.14
CA ILE A 81 8.52 13.95 -6.35
C ILE A 81 9.62 15.00 -6.22
N LYS A 82 10.35 15.21 -7.32
CA LYS A 82 11.19 16.38 -7.53
C LYS A 82 10.70 17.11 -8.78
N ILE A 83 10.47 18.39 -8.66
CA ILE A 83 10.05 19.28 -9.75
C ILE A 83 11.25 20.18 -10.09
N GLU A 84 11.53 20.33 -11.38
CA GLU A 84 12.48 21.31 -11.92
C GLU A 84 11.89 21.95 -13.17
N ASN A 85 12.01 23.28 -13.29
CA ASN A 85 11.60 24.05 -14.46
C ASN A 85 10.18 23.71 -14.94
N GLN A 86 9.22 23.71 -14.00
CA GLN A 86 7.79 23.41 -14.26
C GLN A 86 7.52 22.00 -14.81
N LYS A 87 8.44 21.05 -14.56
CA LYS A 87 8.35 19.65 -14.99
C LYS A 87 8.76 18.71 -13.85
N ILE A 88 8.30 17.46 -13.95
CA ILE A 88 8.74 16.40 -13.06
C ILE A 88 10.15 15.99 -13.48
N ASP A 89 11.11 16.13 -12.57
CA ASP A 89 12.49 15.68 -12.73
C ASP A 89 12.66 14.26 -12.18
N SER A 90 12.08 13.97 -11.02
CA SER A 90 12.05 12.62 -10.44
C SER A 90 10.68 12.32 -9.87
N TYR A 91 10.24 11.07 -10.04
CA TYR A 91 9.04 10.54 -9.39
C TYR A 91 9.33 9.09 -8.98
N GLN A 92 9.27 8.82 -7.69
CA GLN A 92 9.55 7.51 -7.11
C GLN A 92 8.42 7.10 -6.20
N CYS A 93 7.96 5.86 -6.35
CA CYS A 93 6.90 5.29 -5.54
C CYS A 93 7.45 4.13 -4.72
N VAL A 94 7.25 4.17 -3.40
CA VAL A 94 7.47 3.00 -2.54
C VAL A 94 6.11 2.59 -1.99
N VAL A 95 5.66 1.43 -2.47
CA VAL A 95 4.26 0.98 -2.39
C VAL A 95 4.16 -0.18 -1.40
N PRO A 96 3.00 -0.45 -0.75
CA PRO A 96 2.96 -1.39 0.37
C PRO A 96 3.40 -2.82 0.00
N THR A 97 3.02 -3.30 -1.17
CA THR A 97 3.43 -4.65 -1.63
C THR A 97 4.93 -4.69 -1.96
N THR A 98 5.58 -3.58 -2.30
CA THR A 98 7.05 -3.51 -2.46
C THR A 98 7.76 -3.87 -1.16
N TRP A 99 7.27 -3.38 -0.01
CA TRP A 99 7.82 -3.74 1.30
C TRP A 99 7.59 -5.21 1.65
N ASN A 100 6.39 -5.72 1.38
CA ASN A 100 6.01 -7.06 1.81
C ASN A 100 6.61 -8.18 0.93
N ALA A 101 6.63 -7.96 -0.38
CA ALA A 101 7.08 -8.92 -1.39
C ALA A 101 8.50 -8.63 -1.90
N GLY A 102 9.19 -7.65 -1.31
CA GLY A 102 10.57 -7.33 -1.65
C GLY A 102 11.47 -8.55 -1.52
N PRO A 103 12.42 -8.73 -2.45
CA PRO A 103 13.42 -9.80 -2.34
C PRO A 103 14.39 -9.50 -1.19
N ARG A 104 15.37 -10.39 -1.02
CA ARG A 104 16.44 -10.19 -0.03
C ARG A 104 17.24 -8.91 -0.31
N ASP A 105 17.70 -8.29 0.76
CA ASP A 105 18.57 -7.11 0.70
C ASP A 105 20.05 -7.48 0.47
N ASP A 106 20.92 -6.46 0.46
CA ASP A 106 22.38 -6.59 0.31
C ASP A 106 23.02 -7.42 1.43
N LYS A 107 22.35 -7.56 2.57
CA LYS A 107 22.77 -8.37 3.72
C LYS A 107 22.14 -9.77 3.71
N GLY A 108 21.35 -10.12 2.69
CA GLY A 108 20.69 -11.41 2.55
C GLY A 108 19.50 -11.61 3.49
N GLN A 109 18.96 -10.55 4.09
CA GLN A 109 17.81 -10.61 4.98
C GLN A 109 16.53 -10.89 4.18
N ILE A 110 15.68 -11.78 4.69
CA ILE A 110 14.44 -12.18 4.00
C ILE A 110 13.31 -11.18 4.21
N GLY A 111 12.44 -11.05 3.20
CA GLY A 111 11.26 -10.19 3.24
C GLY A 111 10.07 -10.77 4.03
N ALA A 112 8.99 -10.00 4.17
CA ALA A 112 7.82 -10.42 4.96
C ALA A 112 7.12 -11.66 4.39
N TYR A 113 7.03 -11.78 3.06
CA TYR A 113 6.44 -12.96 2.40
C TYR A 113 7.29 -14.21 2.63
N GLU A 114 8.60 -14.12 2.38
CA GLU A 114 9.53 -15.23 2.59
C GLU A 114 9.48 -15.69 4.07
N ALA A 115 9.57 -14.74 5.00
CA ALA A 115 9.54 -15.02 6.44
C ALA A 115 8.22 -15.68 6.88
N ALA A 116 7.08 -15.26 6.34
CA ALA A 116 5.78 -15.81 6.72
C ALA A 116 5.55 -17.25 6.22
N LEU A 117 6.25 -17.68 5.16
CA LEU A 117 6.16 -19.04 4.63
C LEU A 117 7.08 -20.02 5.37
N MET A 118 8.11 -19.53 6.06
CA MET A 118 9.04 -20.37 6.81
C MET A 118 8.30 -21.24 7.85
N GLY A 119 8.60 -22.54 7.83
CA GLY A 119 7.98 -23.50 8.76
C GLY A 119 6.54 -23.92 8.41
N THR A 120 6.00 -23.49 7.26
CA THR A 120 4.67 -23.94 6.81
C THR A 120 4.72 -25.42 6.42
N LYS A 121 3.94 -26.26 7.12
CA LYS A 121 3.76 -27.67 6.75
C LYS A 121 2.79 -27.77 5.57
N LEU A 122 3.24 -28.42 4.49
CA LEU A 122 2.39 -28.76 3.34
C LEU A 122 1.78 -30.14 3.54
N ALA A 123 0.45 -30.24 3.47
CA ALA A 123 -0.22 -31.54 3.47
C ALA A 123 0.06 -32.30 2.15
N VAL A 124 -0.04 -31.59 1.02
CA VAL A 124 0.23 -32.12 -0.33
C VAL A 124 1.09 -31.11 -1.08
N PRO A 125 2.41 -31.36 -1.27
CA PRO A 125 3.32 -30.38 -1.88
C PRO A 125 2.93 -29.91 -3.28
N ASP A 126 2.41 -30.81 -4.12
CA ASP A 126 1.98 -30.49 -5.49
C ASP A 126 0.66 -29.67 -5.54
N GLN A 127 0.00 -29.49 -4.39
CA GLN A 127 -1.23 -28.71 -4.23
C GLN A 127 -1.05 -27.69 -3.09
N PRO A 128 -0.24 -26.63 -3.27
CA PRO A 128 0.31 -25.81 -2.18
C PRO A 128 -0.69 -24.80 -1.59
N LEU A 129 -1.83 -25.29 -1.10
CA LEU A 129 -2.92 -24.47 -0.55
C LEU A 129 -2.47 -23.65 0.66
N GLU A 130 -1.60 -24.19 1.51
CA GLU A 130 -1.10 -23.51 2.69
C GLU A 130 -0.20 -22.31 2.34
N ILE A 131 0.58 -22.40 1.25
CA ILE A 131 1.35 -21.27 0.72
C ILE A 131 0.40 -20.16 0.27
N LEU A 132 -0.64 -20.53 -0.50
CA LEU A 132 -1.63 -19.57 -0.99
C LEU A 132 -2.37 -18.87 0.16
N ARG A 133 -2.78 -19.60 1.20
CA ARG A 133 -3.44 -19.02 2.38
C ARG A 133 -2.59 -17.94 3.04
N THR A 134 -1.30 -18.22 3.24
CA THR A 134 -0.39 -17.26 3.87
C THR A 134 -0.15 -16.04 2.97
N LEU A 135 0.16 -16.24 1.69
CA LEU A 135 0.40 -15.12 0.77
C LEU A 135 -0.85 -14.25 0.57
N HIS A 136 -2.03 -14.86 0.34
CA HIS A 136 -3.28 -14.12 0.19
C HIS A 136 -3.69 -13.36 1.44
N SER A 137 -3.22 -13.78 2.63
CA SER A 137 -3.46 -13.00 3.85
C SER A 137 -2.80 -11.64 3.84
N PHE A 138 -1.80 -11.40 2.99
CA PHE A 138 -1.20 -10.08 2.77
C PHE A 138 -1.90 -9.26 1.68
N ASP A 139 -2.90 -9.82 1.01
CA ASP A 139 -3.60 -9.18 -0.12
C ASP A 139 -2.62 -8.66 -1.20
N PRO A 140 -1.88 -9.53 -1.91
CA PRO A 140 -0.84 -9.09 -2.86
C PRO A 140 -1.42 -8.28 -4.03
N CYS A 141 -0.85 -7.11 -4.32
CA CYS A 141 -1.07 -6.37 -5.57
C CYS A 141 0.25 -6.23 -6.34
N LEU A 142 0.48 -7.10 -7.32
CA LEU A 142 1.76 -7.15 -8.03
C LEU A 142 1.96 -5.99 -9.01
N ALA A 143 0.88 -5.51 -9.64
CA ALA A 143 0.92 -4.28 -10.42
C ALA A 143 1.36 -3.08 -9.55
N CYS A 144 0.89 -3.03 -8.30
CA CYS A 144 1.29 -2.01 -7.34
C CYS A 144 2.78 -2.13 -6.96
N SER A 145 3.30 -3.35 -6.79
CA SER A 145 4.69 -3.54 -6.35
C SER A 145 5.72 -3.15 -7.39
N THR A 146 5.46 -3.45 -8.66
CA THR A 146 6.43 -3.22 -9.75
C THR A 146 6.19 -1.93 -10.49
N HIS A 147 4.96 -1.37 -10.45
CA HIS A 147 4.59 -0.15 -11.17
C HIS A 147 5.01 -0.16 -12.66
N VAL A 148 5.07 -1.36 -13.26
CA VAL A 148 5.41 -1.60 -14.66
C VAL A 148 4.12 -1.59 -15.47
N ILE A 149 3.93 -0.55 -16.29
CA ILE A 149 2.75 -0.36 -17.15
C ILE A 149 3.24 -0.02 -18.56
N ASP A 150 2.69 -0.68 -19.58
CA ASP A 150 2.86 -0.32 -20.99
C ASP A 150 1.49 -0.08 -21.62
N ASN A 151 1.39 1.00 -22.40
CA ASN A 151 0.21 1.33 -23.17
C ASN A 151 0.24 0.74 -24.59
N HIS A 152 1.35 0.11 -25.00
CA HIS A 152 1.59 -0.41 -26.34
C HIS A 152 1.70 -1.94 -26.43
N GLY A 153 1.58 -2.65 -25.30
CA GLY A 153 1.49 -4.13 -25.24
C GLY A 153 2.78 -4.90 -25.52
N GLY A 154 3.94 -4.24 -25.47
CA GLY A 154 5.26 -4.87 -25.61
C GLY A 154 5.75 -5.56 -24.33
N GLU A 155 6.79 -6.38 -24.46
CA GLU A 155 7.49 -6.98 -23.31
C GLU A 155 8.27 -5.89 -22.55
N LEU A 156 7.81 -5.55 -21.34
CA LEU A 156 8.39 -4.49 -20.53
C LEU A 156 9.66 -4.91 -19.78
N VAL A 157 9.64 -6.11 -19.19
CA VAL A 157 10.74 -6.64 -18.37
C VAL A 157 10.74 -8.16 -18.47
N ARG A 158 11.89 -8.74 -18.82
CA ARG A 158 12.17 -10.18 -18.69
C ARG A 158 13.15 -10.40 -17.56
N VAL A 159 12.72 -11.09 -16.51
CA VAL A 159 13.60 -11.50 -15.42
C VAL A 159 13.85 -12.99 -15.52
N GLN A 160 15.10 -13.38 -15.74
CA GLN A 160 15.51 -14.78 -15.74
C GLN A 160 16.03 -15.12 -14.33
N VAL A 161 15.24 -15.87 -13.59
CA VAL A 161 15.64 -16.38 -12.26
C VAL A 161 16.41 -17.68 -12.49
N ARG A 162 17.63 -17.76 -11.96
CA ARG A 162 18.48 -18.96 -12.00
C ARG A 162 18.16 -19.90 -10.85
#